data_AF-A0A1W2TT15-F1
#
_entry.id   AF-A0A1W2TT15-F1
#
_cell.length_a   1.000
_cell.length_b   1.000
_cell.length_c   1.000
_cell.angle_alpha   90.00
_cell.angle_beta   90.00
_cell.angle_gamma   90.00
#
_symmetry.space_group_name_H-M   'P 1'
#
loop_
_entity.id
_entity.type
_entity.pdbx_description
1 polymer ?
#
loop_
_entity_poly.entity_id
_entity_poly.type
_entity_poly.pdbx_seq_one_letter_code
_entity_poly.pdbx_strand_id
1 'polypeptide(L)'
;MKTFALLTCLLLGATATPVKQRQAITQAQVSGFAASTNPNGDGATIAYDFEIPGVLATHCAYEDSTSGSTLPAVPLTTRCDDPAVRWQFRQDPSIPGTEGRYRIVVVRSLPDSAAEEAGFYEWPASDFPLVEAETVYQGASDFTIDLS
;
A
#
# COMPACT_ATOMS: atom_id res chain seq x y z
N MET A 1 63.74 41.30 -29.38
CA MET A 1 62.77 40.47 -30.13
C MET A 1 62.73 39.08 -29.52
N LYS A 2 61.52 38.53 -29.30
CA LYS A 2 61.16 37.11 -29.00
C LYS A 2 61.39 36.64 -27.55
N THR A 3 60.50 35.93 -26.85
CA THR A 3 59.03 35.73 -26.81
C THR A 3 58.77 34.91 -25.54
N PHE A 4 57.70 35.23 -24.80
CA PHE A 4 57.18 34.45 -23.68
C PHE A 4 56.47 33.17 -24.16
N ALA A 5 56.52 32.10 -23.36
CA ALA A 5 55.58 30.98 -23.46
C ALA A 5 55.08 30.61 -22.05
N LEU A 6 53.90 31.12 -21.70
CA LEU A 6 53.12 30.69 -20.54
C LEU A 6 52.25 29.51 -20.97
N LEU A 7 52.53 28.31 -20.46
CA LEU A 7 51.63 27.17 -20.56
C LEU A 7 50.38 27.46 -19.71
N THR A 8 49.27 27.76 -20.39
CA THR A 8 47.94 27.87 -19.77
C THR A 8 47.26 26.51 -19.91
N CYS A 9 47.24 25.72 -18.83
CA CYS A 9 46.42 24.52 -18.75
C CYS A 9 44.93 24.92 -18.67
N LEU A 10 44.21 24.77 -19.77
CA LEU A 10 42.75 24.79 -19.80
C LEU A 10 42.22 23.51 -19.12
N LEU A 11 41.91 23.62 -17.83
CA LEU A 11 41.07 22.63 -17.14
C LEU A 11 39.63 22.84 -17.63
N LEU A 12 39.19 22.00 -18.59
CA LEU A 12 37.77 21.85 -18.89
C LEU A 12 37.10 21.21 -17.68
N GLY A 13 36.50 22.04 -16.82
CA GLY A 13 35.53 21.58 -15.83
C GLY A 13 34.28 21.12 -16.57
N ALA A 14 34.16 19.81 -16.79
CA ALA A 14 32.88 19.21 -17.15
C ALA A 14 31.93 19.38 -15.97
N THR A 15 31.02 20.34 -16.05
CA THR A 15 29.90 20.44 -15.11
C THR A 15 28.94 19.31 -15.45
N ALA A 16 29.10 18.16 -14.80
CA ALA A 16 28.08 17.12 -14.80
C ALA A 16 26.82 17.74 -14.18
N THR A 17 25.80 17.99 -15.01
CA THR A 17 24.47 18.34 -14.52
C THR A 17 24.00 17.20 -13.62
N PRO A 18 23.61 17.47 -12.36
CA PRO A 18 23.09 16.43 -11.50
C PRO A 18 21.85 15.85 -12.20
N VAL A 19 21.89 14.54 -12.49
CA VAL A 19 20.72 13.80 -12.92
C VAL A 19 19.69 14.01 -11.82
N LYS A 20 18.59 14.69 -12.17
CA LYS A 20 17.44 14.89 -11.29
C LYS A 20 16.98 13.49 -10.89
N GLN A 21 17.34 13.06 -9.68
CA GLN A 21 16.95 11.77 -9.14
C GLN A 21 15.42 11.75 -9.21
N ARG A 22 14.87 10.97 -10.15
CA ARG A 22 13.43 10.78 -10.28
C ARG A 22 13.02 10.21 -8.92
N GLN A 23 12.29 10.97 -8.11
CA GLN A 23 11.73 10.45 -6.87
C GLN A 23 11.00 9.18 -7.26
N ALA A 24 11.46 8.03 -6.76
CA ALA A 24 10.69 6.80 -6.88
C ALA A 24 9.35 7.12 -6.23
N ILE A 25 8.26 7.00 -6.99
CA ILE A 25 6.92 7.20 -6.45
C ILE A 25 6.65 5.96 -5.60
N THR A 26 7.10 6.02 -4.35
CA THR A 26 6.99 4.93 -3.37
C THR A 26 5.72 5.03 -2.55
N GLN A 27 4.96 6.12 -2.67
CA GLN A 27 3.76 6.32 -1.87
C GLN A 27 2.53 6.00 -2.72
N ALA A 28 1.74 5.04 -2.26
CA ALA A 28 0.42 4.76 -2.79
C ALA A 28 -0.66 5.41 -1.92
N GLN A 29 -1.69 5.93 -2.57
CA GLN A 29 -2.91 6.41 -1.93
C GLN A 29 -3.92 5.27 -1.87
N VAL A 30 -4.50 5.07 -0.70
CA VAL A 30 -5.73 4.30 -0.51
C VAL A 30 -6.88 5.28 -0.26
N SER A 31 -8.01 5.06 -0.92
CA SER A 31 -9.22 5.85 -0.70
C SER A 31 -10.44 4.96 -0.57
N GLY A 32 -11.43 5.44 0.21
CA GLY A 32 -12.71 4.78 0.35
C GLY A 32 -12.63 3.40 1.02
N PHE A 33 -11.62 3.16 1.86
CA PHE A 33 -11.51 1.88 2.57
C PHE A 33 -12.72 1.65 3.47
N ALA A 34 -13.35 0.51 3.27
CA ALA A 34 -14.47 0.02 4.07
C ALA A 34 -14.30 -1.47 4.33
N ALA A 35 -14.69 -1.90 5.52
CA ALA A 35 -14.75 -3.31 5.90
C ALA A 35 -15.92 -3.54 6.86
N SER A 36 -16.74 -4.55 6.59
CA SER A 36 -17.83 -4.94 7.50
C SER A 36 -18.18 -6.41 7.36
N THR A 37 -18.64 -7.03 8.44
CA THR A 37 -19.40 -8.28 8.38
C THR A 37 -20.89 -7.97 8.20
N ASN A 38 -21.66 -8.90 7.63
CA ASN A 38 -23.10 -8.72 7.46
C ASN A 38 -23.87 -8.89 8.78
N PRO A 39 -25.02 -8.19 8.97
CA PRO A 39 -25.90 -8.30 10.14
C PRO A 39 -26.35 -9.71 10.50
N ASN A 40 -26.44 -10.57 9.49
CA ASN A 40 -26.92 -11.94 9.67
C ASN A 40 -25.77 -12.92 9.99
N GLY A 41 -24.54 -12.42 10.13
CA GLY A 41 -23.36 -13.22 10.46
C GLY A 41 -23.01 -14.25 9.39
N ASP A 42 -23.33 -13.93 8.14
CA ASP A 42 -23.21 -14.81 6.98
C ASP A 42 -22.43 -14.17 5.84
N GLY A 43 -21.49 -13.27 6.13
CA GLY A 43 -20.68 -12.65 5.09
C GLY A 43 -19.80 -11.52 5.57
N ALA A 44 -18.86 -11.14 4.73
CA ALA A 44 -18.00 -10.00 4.95
C ALA A 44 -17.70 -9.30 3.62
N THR A 45 -17.56 -7.99 3.68
CA THR A 45 -17.10 -7.14 2.58
C THR A 45 -15.89 -6.34 3.02
N ILE A 46 -14.87 -6.27 2.17
CA ILE A 46 -13.72 -5.39 2.33
C ILE A 46 -13.42 -4.79 0.97
N ALA A 47 -13.39 -3.46 0.86
CA ALA A 47 -13.14 -2.79 -0.41
C ALA A 47 -12.38 -1.47 -0.23
N TYR A 48 -11.59 -1.10 -1.23
CA TYR A 48 -10.88 0.18 -1.31
C TYR A 48 -10.36 0.42 -2.73
N ASP A 49 -10.08 1.68 -3.04
CA ASP A 49 -9.33 2.06 -4.23
C ASP A 49 -7.85 2.24 -3.89
N PHE A 50 -6.97 1.79 -4.78
CA PHE A 50 -5.52 1.87 -4.66
C PHE A 50 -4.93 2.63 -5.84
N GLU A 51 -4.20 3.70 -5.56
CA GLU A 51 -3.59 4.57 -6.57
C GLU A 51 -2.11 4.81 -6.30
N ILE A 52 -1.28 4.70 -7.34
CA ILE A 52 0.06 5.28 -7.37
C ILE A 52 0.00 6.41 -8.40
N PRO A 53 0.05 7.70 -7.99
CA PRO A 53 -0.23 8.82 -8.88
C PRO A 53 0.61 8.81 -10.17
N GLY A 54 -0.08 8.84 -11.31
CA GLY A 54 0.53 8.82 -12.63
C GLY A 54 1.14 7.48 -13.06
N VAL A 55 0.91 6.41 -12.29
CA VAL A 55 1.45 5.07 -12.55
C VAL A 55 0.33 4.03 -12.66
N LEU A 56 -0.57 3.97 -11.67
CA LEU A 56 -1.60 2.93 -11.58
C LEU A 56 -2.79 3.43 -10.75
N ALA A 57 -4.00 3.01 -11.11
CA ALA A 57 -5.19 3.11 -10.27
C ALA A 57 -6.01 1.82 -10.45
N THR A 58 -6.42 1.19 -9.34
CA THR A 58 -7.19 -0.05 -9.35
C THR A 58 -8.14 -0.13 -8.16
N HIS A 59 -9.26 -0.82 -8.34
CA HIS A 59 -10.15 -1.19 -7.25
C HIS A 59 -9.77 -2.56 -6.67
N CYS A 60 -9.86 -2.73 -5.35
CA CYS A 60 -9.55 -3.95 -4.64
C CYS A 60 -10.73 -4.33 -3.75
N ALA A 61 -11.28 -5.53 -3.93
CA ALA A 61 -12.45 -5.97 -3.17
C ALA A 61 -12.39 -7.45 -2.79
N TYR A 62 -13.02 -7.76 -1.68
CA TYR A 62 -13.31 -9.10 -1.20
C TYR A 62 -14.74 -9.14 -0.68
N GLU A 63 -15.47 -10.17 -1.06
CA GLU A 63 -16.77 -10.49 -0.52
C GLU A 63 -16.87 -12.00 -0.28
N ASP A 64 -17.47 -12.38 0.83
CA ASP A 64 -17.91 -13.76 1.05
C ASP A 64 -19.29 -13.80 1.71
N SER A 65 -19.89 -14.99 1.67
CA SER A 65 -21.19 -15.26 2.30
C SER A 65 -21.10 -16.32 3.41
N THR A 66 -19.97 -16.40 4.11
CA THR A 66 -19.70 -17.46 5.10
C THR A 66 -19.04 -16.96 6.38
N SER A 67 -18.55 -15.73 6.39
CA SER A 67 -17.93 -15.10 7.55
C SER A 67 -18.95 -14.85 8.65
N GLY A 68 -18.56 -15.13 9.88
CA GLY A 68 -19.34 -14.83 11.08
C GLY A 68 -19.27 -13.35 11.45
N SER A 69 -19.44 -13.07 12.74
CA SER A 69 -19.39 -11.71 13.31
C SER A 69 -18.00 -11.04 13.31
N THR A 70 -16.96 -11.73 12.83
CA THR A 70 -15.57 -11.23 12.78
C THR A 70 -15.10 -11.17 11.34
N LEU A 71 -14.37 -10.11 10.99
CA LEU A 71 -13.80 -9.98 9.65
C LEU A 71 -12.83 -11.14 9.35
N PRO A 72 -12.93 -11.77 8.17
CA PRO A 72 -12.07 -12.87 7.78
C PRO A 72 -10.65 -12.39 7.45
N ALA A 73 -9.70 -13.31 7.51
CA ALA A 73 -8.40 -13.09 6.92
C ALA A 73 -8.49 -13.30 5.39
N VAL A 74 -8.12 -12.28 4.63
CA VAL A 74 -8.01 -12.34 3.16
C VAL A 74 -6.58 -12.73 2.79
N PRO A 75 -6.37 -13.82 2.04
CA PRO A 75 -5.02 -14.29 1.70
C PRO A 75 -4.31 -13.38 0.68
N LEU A 76 -2.98 -13.33 0.71
CA LEU A 76 -2.16 -12.50 -0.21
C LEU A 76 -2.20 -12.93 -1.69
N THR A 77 -3.02 -13.92 -2.01
CA THR A 77 -3.32 -14.34 -3.38
C THR A 77 -4.47 -13.56 -3.99
N THR A 78 -5.24 -12.82 -3.18
CA THR A 78 -6.34 -11.98 -3.64
C THR A 78 -5.79 -10.83 -4.48
N ARG A 79 -6.37 -10.64 -5.67
CA ARG A 79 -5.98 -9.61 -6.61
C ARG A 79 -6.97 -8.45 -6.58
N CYS A 80 -6.49 -7.28 -6.93
CA CYS A 80 -7.33 -6.17 -7.33
C CYS A 80 -7.80 -6.37 -8.78
N ASP A 81 -8.61 -5.44 -9.31
CA ASP A 81 -9.02 -5.44 -10.72
C ASP A 81 -7.80 -5.44 -11.67
N ASP A 82 -6.75 -4.68 -11.32
CA ASP A 82 -5.44 -4.86 -11.92
C ASP A 82 -4.72 -6.07 -11.30
N PRO A 83 -4.40 -7.12 -12.09
CA PRO A 83 -3.80 -8.34 -11.58
C PRO A 83 -2.33 -8.17 -11.13
N ALA A 84 -1.68 -7.04 -11.44
CA ALA A 84 -0.36 -6.70 -10.94
C ALA A 84 -0.38 -6.33 -9.44
N VAL A 85 -1.56 -6.06 -8.87
CA VAL A 85 -1.72 -5.75 -7.44
C VAL A 85 -2.40 -6.90 -6.72
N ARG A 86 -1.71 -7.40 -5.70
CA ARG A 86 -2.21 -8.40 -4.77
C ARG A 86 -2.30 -7.79 -3.39
N TRP A 87 -3.22 -8.28 -2.58
CA TRP A 87 -3.41 -7.77 -1.23
C TRP A 87 -3.86 -8.83 -0.25
N GLN A 88 -3.64 -8.54 1.02
CA GLN A 88 -4.05 -9.34 2.17
C GLN A 88 -4.65 -8.42 3.21
N PHE A 89 -5.67 -8.91 3.90
CA PHE A 89 -6.18 -8.32 5.13
C PHE A 89 -6.14 -9.36 6.25
N ARG A 90 -5.69 -8.98 7.44
CA ARG A 90 -5.69 -9.87 8.61
C ARG A 90 -5.67 -9.10 9.91
N GLN A 91 -6.10 -9.75 10.98
CA GLN A 91 -5.80 -9.36 12.34
C GLN A 91 -4.55 -10.13 12.81
N ASP A 92 -3.52 -9.42 13.25
CA ASP A 92 -2.35 -10.03 13.87
C ASP A 92 -2.73 -10.65 15.24
N PRO A 93 -2.10 -11.76 15.67
CA PRO A 93 -2.46 -12.43 16.91
C PRO A 93 -2.41 -11.50 18.13
N SER A 94 -3.38 -11.64 19.03
CA SER A 94 -3.34 -10.93 20.31
C SER A 94 -2.16 -11.42 21.15
N ILE A 95 -1.37 -10.49 21.67
CA ILE A 95 -0.41 -10.75 22.75
C ILE A 95 -1.03 -10.31 24.08
N PRO A 96 -0.62 -10.88 25.23
CA PRO A 96 -1.18 -10.52 26.53
C PRO A 96 -1.25 -9.00 26.75
N GLY A 97 -2.46 -8.48 26.97
CA GLY A 97 -2.72 -7.05 27.15
C GLY A 97 -3.05 -6.26 25.87
N THR A 98 -3.25 -6.92 24.73
CA THR A 98 -3.64 -6.27 23.46
C THR A 98 -4.72 -7.09 22.73
N GLU A 99 -5.55 -6.41 21.92
CA GLU A 99 -6.59 -7.05 21.10
C GLU A 99 -6.10 -7.51 19.71
N GLY A 100 -4.80 -7.37 19.41
CA GLY A 100 -4.25 -7.59 18.06
C GLY A 100 -4.55 -6.42 17.11
N ARG A 101 -3.66 -6.14 16.17
CA ARG A 101 -3.83 -5.05 15.19
C ARG A 101 -4.41 -5.60 13.90
N TYR A 102 -5.27 -4.83 13.24
CA TYR A 102 -5.63 -5.14 11.86
C TYR A 102 -4.59 -4.56 10.92
N ARG A 103 -4.30 -5.27 9.83
CA ARG A 103 -3.41 -4.76 8.78
C ARG A 103 -3.93 -5.10 7.41
N ILE A 104 -3.65 -4.20 6.47
CA ILE A 104 -3.69 -4.49 5.04
C ILE A 104 -2.27 -4.52 4.50
N VAL A 105 -1.94 -5.52 3.71
CA VAL A 105 -0.66 -5.63 3.00
C VAL A 105 -0.97 -5.58 1.51
N VAL A 106 -0.24 -4.75 0.77
CA VAL A 106 -0.36 -4.64 -0.68
C VAL A 106 0.99 -4.98 -1.29
N VAL A 107 0.97 -5.79 -2.34
CA VAL A 107 2.14 -6.18 -3.13
C VAL A 107 1.84 -5.88 -4.59
N ARG A 108 2.72 -5.11 -5.23
CA ARG A 108 2.65 -4.74 -6.64
C ARG A 108 3.80 -5.35 -7.40
N SER A 109 3.51 -6.05 -8.49
CA SER A 109 4.54 -6.47 -9.45
C SER A 109 4.93 -5.29 -10.36
N LEU A 110 6.24 -5.11 -10.56
CA LEU A 110 6.74 -4.06 -11.46
C LEU A 110 6.60 -4.47 -12.93
N PRO A 111 6.17 -3.56 -13.83
CA PRO A 111 6.12 -3.84 -15.26
C PRO A 111 7.48 -4.33 -15.78
N ASP A 112 7.46 -5.34 -16.64
CA ASP A 112 8.63 -5.89 -17.32
C ASP A 112 9.74 -6.39 -16.38
N SER A 113 9.41 -6.69 -15.12
CA SER A 113 10.34 -7.14 -14.09
C SER A 113 9.74 -8.26 -13.24
N ALA A 114 10.61 -9.09 -12.66
CA ALA A 114 10.23 -10.04 -11.60
C ALA A 114 10.26 -9.39 -10.21
N ALA A 115 10.63 -8.11 -10.12
CA ALA A 115 10.64 -7.37 -8.86
C ALA A 115 9.22 -7.01 -8.42
N GLU A 116 9.01 -7.02 -7.11
CA GLU A 116 7.77 -6.59 -6.47
C GLU A 116 8.09 -5.47 -5.47
N GLU A 117 7.15 -4.55 -5.33
CA GLU A 117 7.14 -3.53 -4.27
C GLU A 117 6.03 -3.90 -3.28
N ALA A 118 6.30 -3.80 -1.99
CA ALA A 118 5.32 -4.14 -0.96
C ALA A 118 5.22 -3.05 0.10
N GLY A 119 4.02 -2.90 0.66
CA GLY A 119 3.75 -1.98 1.76
C GLY A 119 2.55 -2.43 2.58
N PHE A 120 2.31 -1.77 3.70
CA PHE A 120 1.18 -2.08 4.55
C PHE A 120 0.67 -0.85 5.30
N TYR A 121 -0.56 -0.96 5.78
CA TYR A 121 -1.14 -0.05 6.76
C TYR A 121 -1.71 -0.85 7.94
N GLU A 122 -1.60 -0.30 9.16
CA GLU A 122 -2.00 -0.95 10.40
C GLU A 122 -2.95 -0.08 11.21
N TRP A 123 -4.02 -0.70 11.69
CA TRP A 123 -5.01 -0.09 12.56
C TRP A 123 -5.03 -0.74 13.95
N PRO A 124 -5.39 0.02 15.00
CA PRO A 124 -5.78 -0.58 16.26
C PRO A 124 -7.09 -1.38 16.12
N ALA A 125 -7.32 -2.38 16.97
CA ALA A 125 -8.59 -3.12 17.02
C ALA A 125 -9.81 -2.22 17.30
N SER A 126 -9.61 -1.09 17.99
CA SER A 126 -10.66 -0.11 18.29
C SER A 126 -11.32 0.50 17.05
N ASP A 127 -10.66 0.44 15.89
CA ASP A 127 -11.22 0.93 14.63
C ASP A 127 -12.18 -0.09 14.00
N PHE A 128 -12.28 -1.30 14.56
CA PHE A 128 -13.13 -2.41 14.11
C PHE A 128 -14.01 -2.92 15.27
N PRO A 129 -14.86 -2.07 15.87
CA PRO A 129 -15.72 -2.49 16.96
C PRO A 129 -16.77 -3.52 16.49
N LEU A 130 -17.15 -4.40 17.42
CA LEU A 130 -18.33 -5.24 17.29
C LEU A 130 -19.58 -4.44 17.69
N VAL A 131 -20.44 -4.12 16.74
CA VAL A 131 -21.70 -3.38 16.90
C VAL A 131 -22.85 -4.28 16.47
N GLU A 132 -23.79 -4.57 17.37
CA GLU A 132 -25.00 -5.37 17.04
C GLU A 132 -24.72 -6.72 16.34
N ALA A 133 -23.60 -7.37 16.72
CA ALA A 133 -23.07 -8.61 16.13
C ALA A 133 -22.35 -8.47 14.78
N GLU A 134 -22.11 -7.24 14.31
CA GLU A 134 -21.32 -6.91 13.14
C GLU A 134 -19.98 -6.29 13.52
N THR A 135 -18.88 -6.76 12.95
CA THR A 135 -17.63 -5.99 12.97
C THR A 135 -17.67 -4.97 11.84
N VAL A 136 -17.54 -3.68 12.16
CA VAL A 136 -17.59 -2.59 11.16
C VAL A 136 -16.37 -1.69 11.33
N TYR A 137 -15.69 -1.36 10.23
CA TYR A 137 -14.62 -0.37 10.24
C TYR A 137 -15.16 1.05 10.46
N GLN A 138 -14.59 1.77 11.41
CA GLN A 138 -14.99 3.14 11.80
C GLN A 138 -13.86 4.17 11.74
N GLY A 139 -12.67 3.79 11.26
CA GLY A 139 -11.53 4.68 11.12
C GLY A 139 -11.60 5.57 9.86
N ALA A 140 -10.51 6.28 9.58
CA ALA A 140 -10.38 7.08 8.36
C ALA A 140 -10.36 6.19 7.11
N SER A 141 -11.20 6.47 6.11
CA SER A 141 -11.26 5.69 4.86
C SER A 141 -10.06 5.90 3.95
N ASP A 142 -9.35 7.01 4.14
CA ASP A 142 -8.29 7.46 3.24
C ASP A 142 -6.96 7.51 4.01
N PHE A 143 -5.94 6.87 3.46
CA PHE A 143 -4.61 6.78 4.05
C PHE A 143 -3.58 6.44 2.98
N THR A 144 -2.30 6.49 3.33
CA THR A 144 -1.21 6.20 2.39
C THR A 144 -0.40 4.99 2.83
N ILE A 145 0.11 4.24 1.86
CA ILE A 145 1.01 3.12 2.05
C ILE A 145 2.34 3.44 1.39
N ASP A 146 3.41 3.35 2.17
CA ASP A 146 4.77 3.38 1.63
C ASP A 146 5.14 1.98 1.09
N LEU A 147 5.49 1.93 -0.18
CA LEU A 147 5.94 0.76 -0.92
C LEU A 147 7.47 0.73 -0.98
N SER A 148 8.06 -0.44 -0.74
CA SER A 148 9.51 -0.68 -0.78
C SER A 148 9.87 -2.00 -1.44
#